data_AF-A0A447IRC7-F1
#
_entry.id   AF-A0A447IRC7-F1
#
_cell.length_a   1.000
_cell.length_b   1.000
_cell.length_c   1.000
_cell.angle_alpha   90.00
_cell.angle_beta   90.00
_cell.angle_gamma   90.00
#
_symmetry.space_group_name_H-M   'P 1'
#
loop_
_entity.id
_entity.type
_entity.pdbx_description
1 polymer ?
#
loop_
_entity_poly.entity_id
_entity_poly.type
_entity_poly.pdbx_seq_one_letter_code
_entity_poly.pdbx_strand_id
1 'polypeptide(L)'
;MRYSELKLNGQPLLPGADRNVAVSVTPISQATNLRRTVNGELINVARDVYRKLRVTISGRGRRSPAFSDMFPGDDMTVQLPDPLFYAGADIGRTVIEKAGVLEDCSEIRVPPGAPFAQPVAAVGYILLLECKITGLSVQVDEWKKDYTWNLELEEK
;
A
#
# COMPACT_ATOMS: atom_id res chain seq x y z
N MET A 1 -5.97 8.29 10.12
CA MET A 1 -5.17 8.35 8.88
C MET A 1 -4.65 9.76 8.67
N ARG A 2 -3.32 9.94 8.62
CA ARG A 2 -2.69 11.21 8.22
C ARG A 2 -2.48 11.18 6.71
N TYR A 3 -3.34 11.86 5.97
CA TYR A 3 -3.30 11.89 4.49
C TYR A 3 -2.03 12.52 3.92
N SER A 4 -1.25 13.22 4.75
CA SER A 4 0.05 13.82 4.40
C SER A 4 1.17 12.81 4.15
N GLU A 5 1.01 11.56 4.55
CA GLU A 5 2.07 10.53 4.47
C GLU A 5 1.94 9.64 3.22
N LEU A 6 0.77 9.62 2.56
CA LEU A 6 0.58 8.96 1.27
C LEU A 6 1.26 9.77 0.17
N LYS A 7 2.16 9.14 -0.59
CA LYS A 7 2.79 9.76 -1.76
C LYS A 7 2.64 8.89 -3.01
N LEU A 8 2.30 9.55 -4.11
CA LEU A 8 2.21 8.96 -5.44
C LEU A 8 3.33 9.58 -6.28
N ASN A 9 4.22 8.75 -6.86
CA ASN A 9 5.42 9.22 -7.57
C ASN A 9 6.28 10.19 -6.74
N GLY A 10 6.39 9.92 -5.44
CA GLY A 10 7.12 10.76 -4.48
C GLY A 10 6.44 12.08 -4.13
N GLN A 11 5.29 12.40 -4.72
CA GLN A 11 4.52 13.61 -4.43
C GLN A 11 3.36 13.32 -3.47
N PRO A 12 3.15 14.15 -2.43
CA PRO A 12 1.95 14.03 -1.61
C PRO A 12 0.70 14.38 -2.42
N LEU A 13 -0.46 13.94 -1.95
CA LEU A 13 -1.73 14.37 -2.53
C LEU A 13 -1.89 15.90 -2.42
N LEU A 14 -2.36 16.52 -3.49
CA LEU A 14 -2.60 17.96 -3.53
C LEU A 14 -3.72 18.34 -2.53
N PRO A 15 -3.61 19.50 -1.86
CA PRO A 15 -4.66 19.99 -0.97
C PRO A 15 -6.01 20.05 -1.68
N GLY A 16 -7.02 19.43 -1.07
CA GLY A 16 -8.36 19.33 -1.62
C GLY A 16 -8.62 18.08 -2.46
N ALA A 17 -7.61 17.25 -2.75
CA ALA A 17 -7.76 15.89 -3.28
C ALA A 17 -7.55 14.80 -2.20
N ASP A 18 -7.09 15.21 -1.02
CA ASP A 18 -6.70 14.44 0.17
C ASP A 18 -7.86 14.17 1.15
N ARG A 19 -9.08 14.53 0.78
CA ARG A 19 -10.26 14.36 1.63
C ARG A 19 -10.83 12.94 1.49
N ASN A 20 -11.22 12.36 2.65
CA ASN A 20 -11.82 11.03 2.74
C ASN A 20 -11.06 9.96 1.93
N VAL A 21 -9.74 10.01 1.98
CA VAL A 21 -8.91 9.05 1.25
C VAL A 21 -8.94 7.71 1.97
N ALA A 22 -9.15 6.64 1.22
CA ALA A 22 -9.07 5.27 1.70
C ALA A 22 -8.02 4.52 0.90
N VAL A 23 -7.12 3.85 1.61
CA VAL A 23 -6.11 2.95 1.04
C VAL A 23 -6.42 1.54 1.50
N SER A 24 -6.53 0.62 0.55
CA SER A 24 -6.66 -0.81 0.81
C SER A 24 -5.52 -1.54 0.13
N VAL A 25 -4.90 -2.47 0.85
CA VAL A 25 -3.82 -3.31 0.33
C VAL A 25 -4.20 -4.76 0.57
N THR A 26 -4.23 -5.56 -0.49
CA THR A 26 -4.62 -6.98 -0.42
C THR A 26 -3.66 -7.85 -1.22
N PRO A 27 -3.30 -9.06 -0.76
CA PRO A 27 -2.49 -9.98 -1.55
C PRO A 27 -3.22 -10.46 -2.81
N ILE A 28 -2.51 -10.55 -3.94
CA ILE A 28 -3.04 -11.08 -5.19
C ILE A 28 -3.09 -12.61 -5.11
N SER A 29 -4.31 -13.17 -5.15
CA SER A 29 -4.56 -14.61 -4.98
C SER A 29 -4.01 -15.49 -6.10
N GLN A 30 -3.75 -14.94 -7.29
CA GLN A 30 -3.21 -15.70 -8.42
C GLN A 30 -1.71 -16.00 -8.30
N ALA A 31 -0.99 -15.36 -7.36
CA ALA A 31 0.42 -15.60 -7.11
C ALA A 31 0.67 -16.77 -6.12
N THR A 32 -0.04 -17.89 -6.28
CA THR A 32 0.13 -19.08 -5.44
C THR A 32 1.04 -20.10 -6.11
N ASN A 33 2.13 -20.47 -5.43
CA ASN A 33 2.99 -21.56 -5.87
C ASN A 33 2.47 -22.86 -5.24
N LEU A 34 1.58 -23.54 -5.96
CA LEU A 34 0.96 -24.76 -5.47
C LEU A 34 1.88 -25.96 -5.74
N ARG A 35 2.14 -26.76 -4.71
CA ARG A 35 2.84 -28.05 -4.82
C ARG A 35 1.97 -29.16 -4.27
N ARG A 36 2.12 -30.35 -4.85
CA ARG A 36 1.49 -31.55 -4.32
C ARG A 36 2.34 -32.14 -3.20
N THR A 37 1.68 -32.53 -2.12
CA THR A 37 2.26 -33.39 -1.10
C THR A 37 2.38 -34.82 -1.64
N VAL A 38 3.13 -35.67 -0.94
CA VAL A 38 3.24 -37.11 -1.26
C VAL A 38 1.89 -37.84 -1.24
N ASN A 39 0.89 -37.27 -0.55
CA ASN A 39 -0.47 -37.80 -0.46
C ASN A 39 -1.42 -37.21 -1.54
N GLY A 40 -0.90 -36.38 -2.45
CA GLY A 40 -1.68 -35.77 -3.54
C GLY A 40 -2.45 -34.50 -3.18
N GLU A 41 -2.33 -34.01 -1.95
CA GLU A 41 -2.94 -32.75 -1.50
C GLU A 41 -2.18 -31.54 -2.08
N LEU A 42 -2.91 -30.52 -2.53
CA LEU A 42 -2.32 -29.27 -3.02
C LEU A 42 -2.09 -28.32 -1.84
N ILE A 43 -0.84 -27.94 -1.60
CA ILE A 43 -0.46 -26.94 -0.61
C ILE A 43 0.22 -25.74 -1.27
N ASN A 44 -0.06 -24.54 -0.78
CA ASN A 44 0.69 -23.35 -1.20
C ASN A 44 2.01 -23.30 -0.43
N VAL A 45 3.12 -23.31 -1.17
CA VAL A 45 4.47 -23.20 -0.58
C VAL A 45 5.03 -21.78 -0.69
N ALA A 46 4.32 -20.84 -1.32
CA ALA A 46 4.73 -19.45 -1.36
C ALA A 46 4.62 -18.82 0.03
N ARG A 47 5.64 -18.06 0.44
CA ARG A 47 5.57 -17.25 1.66
C ARG A 47 4.69 -16.04 1.40
N ASP A 48 3.78 -15.76 2.33
CA ASP A 48 2.82 -14.66 2.24
C ASP A 48 3.50 -13.30 2.08
N VAL A 49 4.67 -13.17 2.71
CA VAL A 49 5.48 -11.96 2.65
C VAL A 49 5.96 -11.63 1.23
N TYR A 50 6.13 -12.61 0.34
CA TYR A 50 6.58 -12.37 -1.05
C TYR A 50 5.42 -12.40 -2.06
N ARG A 51 4.17 -12.45 -1.60
CA ARG A 51 3.03 -12.38 -2.51
C ARG A 51 2.87 -10.95 -3.01
N LYS A 52 2.69 -10.79 -4.33
CA LYS A 52 2.37 -9.49 -4.93
C LYS A 52 1.11 -8.89 -4.32
N LEU A 53 1.09 -7.58 -4.16
CA LEU A 53 0.00 -6.83 -3.56
C LEU A 53 -0.82 -6.10 -4.62
N ARG A 54 -2.13 -6.06 -4.41
CA ARG A 54 -3.05 -5.12 -5.05
C ARG A 54 -3.26 -3.96 -4.11
N VAL A 55 -3.12 -2.75 -4.64
CA VAL A 55 -3.35 -1.50 -3.90
C VAL A 55 -4.52 -0.77 -4.53
N THR A 56 -5.51 -0.42 -3.73
CA THR A 56 -6.64 0.41 -4.13
C THR A 56 -6.62 1.69 -3.32
N ILE A 57 -6.59 2.82 -4.01
CA ILE A 57 -6.59 4.15 -3.40
C ILE A 57 -7.78 4.90 -3.95
N SER A 58 -8.67 5.34 -3.06
CA SER A 58 -9.82 6.15 -3.42
C SER A 58 -9.85 7.41 -2.58
N GLY A 59 -10.53 8.43 -3.07
CA GLY A 59 -10.72 9.66 -2.33
C GLY A 59 -11.86 10.50 -2.89
N ARG A 60 -12.28 11.50 -2.11
CA ARG A 60 -13.33 12.44 -2.51
C ARG A 60 -12.97 13.84 -2.09
N GLY A 61 -12.84 14.75 -3.05
CA GLY A 61 -12.29 16.08 -2.84
C GLY A 61 -12.96 17.20 -3.64
N ARG A 62 -12.40 18.40 -3.52
CA ARG A 62 -12.77 19.58 -4.32
C ARG A 62 -11.91 19.72 -5.59
N ARG A 63 -10.95 18.82 -5.77
CA ARG A 63 -10.03 18.74 -6.90
C ARG A 63 -9.74 17.27 -7.21
N SER A 64 -9.50 16.97 -8.49
CA SER A 64 -8.88 15.71 -8.88
C SER A 64 -7.39 15.74 -8.45
N PRO A 65 -6.80 14.59 -8.07
CA PRO A 65 -5.36 14.42 -8.08
C PRO A 65 -4.79 14.64 -9.50
N ALA A 66 -3.48 14.84 -9.59
CA ALA A 66 -2.75 15.06 -10.84
C ALA A 66 -2.62 13.75 -11.67
N PHE A 67 -3.77 13.18 -12.05
CA PHE A 67 -3.90 11.97 -12.86
C PHE A 67 -4.07 12.26 -14.35
N SER A 68 -3.92 13.52 -14.79
CA SER A 68 -4.21 13.95 -16.16
C SER A 68 -3.44 13.18 -17.23
N ASP A 69 -2.24 12.70 -16.90
CA ASP A 69 -1.34 12.03 -17.82
C ASP A 69 -1.08 10.57 -17.43
N MET A 70 -1.94 9.98 -16.59
CA MET A 70 -1.82 8.61 -16.12
C MET A 70 -2.87 7.71 -16.77
N PHE A 71 -2.44 6.56 -17.27
CA PHE A 71 -3.31 5.58 -17.92
C PHE A 71 -3.12 4.17 -17.33
N PRO A 72 -4.14 3.30 -17.40
CA PRO A 72 -3.96 1.88 -17.17
C PRO A 72 -2.87 1.33 -18.08
N GLY A 73 -1.86 0.71 -17.47
CA GLY A 73 -0.63 0.30 -18.15
C GLY A 73 0.62 1.03 -17.68
N ASP A 74 0.46 2.24 -17.12
CA ASP A 74 1.61 3.04 -16.69
C ASP A 74 2.19 2.57 -15.35
N ASP A 75 3.45 2.95 -15.15
CA ASP A 75 4.21 2.64 -13.96
C ASP A 75 4.08 3.76 -12.93
N MET A 76 3.93 3.39 -11.67
CA MET A 76 3.81 4.34 -10.58
C MET A 76 4.46 3.81 -9.31
N THR A 77 5.10 4.70 -8.55
CA THR A 77 5.57 4.39 -7.20
C THR A 77 4.57 4.88 -6.16
N VAL A 78 4.27 4.03 -5.17
CA VAL A 78 3.34 4.36 -4.09
C VAL A 78 4.02 4.17 -2.74
N GLN A 79 4.14 5.26 -2.00
CA GLN A 79 4.51 5.20 -0.59
C GLN A 79 3.23 5.04 0.23
N LEU A 80 3.09 3.91 0.93
CA LEU A 80 1.93 3.67 1.79
C LEU A 80 1.93 4.64 2.99
N PRO A 81 0.75 5.11 3.44
CA PRO A 81 0.65 5.98 4.61
C PRO A 81 0.76 5.21 5.94
N ASP A 82 0.27 3.97 5.96
CA ASP A 82 0.18 3.14 7.15
C ASP A 82 1.06 1.87 6.98
N PRO A 83 1.63 1.35 8.07
CA PRO A 83 2.48 0.17 8.00
C PRO A 83 1.71 -1.11 7.70
N LEU A 84 2.32 -2.02 6.94
CA LEU A 84 1.86 -3.40 6.78
C LEU A 84 2.58 -4.33 7.74
N PHE A 85 1.83 -5.17 8.43
CA PHE A 85 2.37 -6.11 9.42
C PHE A 85 2.65 -7.46 8.78
N TYR A 86 3.87 -7.95 8.95
CA TYR A 86 4.30 -9.25 8.46
C TYR A 86 4.89 -10.07 9.61
N ALA A 87 4.59 -11.37 9.62
CA ALA A 87 5.28 -12.32 10.49
C ALA A 87 6.65 -12.67 9.86
N GLY A 88 7.72 -12.07 10.36
CA GLY A 88 9.10 -12.34 9.91
C GLY A 88 9.92 -11.08 9.63
N ALA A 89 11.23 -11.26 9.45
CA ALA A 89 12.20 -10.16 9.35
C ALA A 89 12.56 -9.76 7.92
N ASP A 90 12.35 -10.62 6.92
CA ASP A 90 12.73 -10.35 5.53
C ASP A 90 11.49 -10.23 4.66
N ILE A 91 11.29 -9.04 4.09
CA ILE A 91 10.08 -8.66 3.36
C ILE A 91 10.29 -8.42 1.86
N GLY A 92 11.52 -8.53 1.36
CA GLY A 92 11.84 -8.44 -0.08
C GLY A 92 11.40 -7.16 -0.80
N ARG A 93 11.04 -6.10 -0.07
CA ARG A 93 10.50 -4.83 -0.59
C ARG A 93 11.28 -3.64 -0.07
N THR A 94 11.15 -2.51 -0.77
CA THR A 94 11.72 -1.24 -0.32
C THR A 94 10.97 -0.72 0.91
N VAL A 95 11.67 -0.67 2.03
CA VAL A 95 11.17 -0.17 3.31
C VAL A 95 11.57 1.29 3.45
N ILE A 96 10.58 2.16 3.67
CA ILE A 96 10.79 3.57 3.99
C ILE A 96 11.01 3.74 5.49
N GLU A 97 10.16 3.10 6.29
CA GLU A 97 10.24 3.12 7.76
C GLU A 97 9.76 1.78 8.33
N LYS A 98 10.26 1.44 9.51
CA LYS A 98 9.73 0.35 10.32
C LYS A 98 8.91 0.94 11.46
N ALA A 99 7.72 0.40 11.67
CA ALA A 99 6.87 0.68 12.82
C ALA A 99 6.93 -0.50 13.79
N GLY A 100 7.08 -0.23 15.08
CA GLY A 100 7.01 -1.20 16.15
C GLY A 100 5.82 -0.87 17.04
N VAL A 101 4.98 -1.86 17.35
CA VAL A 101 3.88 -1.70 18.31
C VAL A 101 4.35 -2.23 19.65
N LEU A 102 4.28 -1.40 20.69
CA LEU A 102 4.60 -1.77 22.06
C LEU A 102 3.47 -2.54 22.74
N GLU A 103 3.74 -3.09 23.92
CA GLU A 103 2.73 -3.78 24.74
C GLU A 103 1.59 -2.85 25.17
N ASP A 104 1.85 -1.55 25.34
CA ASP A 104 0.82 -0.54 25.63
C ASP A 104 0.05 -0.09 24.38
N CYS A 105 0.25 -0.79 23.26
CA CYS A 105 -0.34 -0.50 21.94
C CYS A 105 0.09 0.84 21.33
N SER A 106 1.12 1.52 21.85
CA SER A 106 1.71 2.68 21.20
C SER A 106 2.66 2.28 20.06
N GLU A 107 2.79 3.15 19.05
CA GLU A 107 3.64 2.92 17.88
C GLU A 107 4.93 3.73 17.98
N ILE A 108 6.08 3.07 17.78
CA ILE A 108 7.39 3.70 17.61
C ILE A 108 7.85 3.48 16.18
N ARG A 109 8.36 4.53 15.52
CA ARG A 109 8.94 4.44 14.19
C ARG A 109 10.46 4.54 14.23
N VAL A 110 11.12 3.71 13.44
CA VAL A 110 12.59 3.70 13.30
C VAL A 110 12.98 3.62 11.82
N PRO A 111 14.16 4.16 11.45
CA PRO A 111 14.67 4.02 10.10
C PRO A 111 14.82 2.55 9.66
N PRO A 112 14.83 2.26 8.35
CA PRO A 112 15.13 0.94 7.83
C PRO A 112 16.48 0.44 8.36
N GLY A 113 16.54 -0.83 8.78
CA GLY A 113 17.75 -1.44 9.33
C GLY A 113 18.07 -1.07 10.78
N ALA A 114 17.42 -0.06 11.35
CA ALA A 114 17.62 0.28 12.76
C ALA A 114 16.94 -0.76 13.68
N PRO A 115 17.59 -1.13 14.80
CA PRO A 115 16.96 -1.94 15.84
C PRO A 115 15.95 -1.08 16.63
N PHE A 116 14.96 -1.75 17.23
CA PHE A 116 14.11 -1.09 18.23
C PHE A 116 14.88 -1.00 19.56
N ALA A 117 14.84 0.15 20.22
CA ALA A 117 15.51 0.36 21.51
C ALA A 117 14.86 -0.41 22.67
N GLN A 118 13.68 -0.99 22.44
CA GLN A 118 12.87 -1.71 23.41
C GLN A 118 12.13 -2.86 22.72
N PRO A 119 11.66 -3.87 23.47
CA PRO A 119 10.83 -4.94 22.93
C PRO A 119 9.55 -4.40 22.28
N VAL A 120 9.18 -4.97 21.14
CA VAL A 120 7.96 -4.65 20.40
C VAL A 120 7.12 -5.92 20.26
N ALA A 121 5.81 -5.81 20.43
CA ALA A 121 4.85 -6.90 20.27
C ALA A 121 4.61 -7.24 18.80
N ALA A 122 4.68 -6.24 17.90
CA ALA A 122 4.55 -6.44 16.46
C ALA A 122 5.44 -5.47 15.68
N VAL A 123 5.86 -5.89 14.48
CA VAL A 123 6.63 -5.09 13.54
C VAL A 123 5.83 -4.89 12.26
N GLY A 124 5.61 -3.63 11.91
CA GLY A 124 5.03 -3.19 10.65
C GLY A 124 6.07 -2.47 9.79
N TYR A 125 5.83 -2.44 8.48
CA TYR A 125 6.72 -1.83 7.51
C TYR A 125 5.94 -0.86 6.65
N ILE A 126 6.42 0.39 6.58
CA ILE A 126 5.93 1.39 5.64
C ILE A 126 6.72 1.20 4.35
N LEU A 127 6.00 0.89 3.28
CA LEU A 127 6.60 0.42 2.03
C LEU A 127 6.54 1.48 0.94
N LEU A 128 7.56 1.46 0.09
CA LEU A 128 7.53 2.05 -1.24
C LEU A 128 7.33 0.92 -2.24
N LEU A 129 6.16 0.88 -2.86
CA LEU A 129 5.79 -0.13 -3.83
C LEU A 129 5.96 0.40 -5.25
N GLU A 130 6.58 -0.40 -6.11
CA GLU A 130 6.55 -0.20 -7.55
C GLU A 130 5.34 -0.94 -8.12
N CYS A 131 4.41 -0.17 -8.66
CA CYS A 131 3.12 -0.67 -9.12
C CYS A 131 2.89 -0.34 -10.59
N LYS A 132 1.99 -1.11 -11.19
CA LYS A 132 1.39 -0.83 -12.49
C LYS A 132 -0.06 -0.40 -12.28
N ILE A 133 -0.49 0.66 -12.96
CA ILE A 133 -1.88 1.10 -12.94
C ILE A 133 -2.73 0.07 -13.69
N THR A 134 -3.72 -0.50 -13.02
CA THR A 134 -4.68 -1.43 -13.63
C THR A 134 -6.03 -0.76 -13.89
N GLY A 135 -6.37 0.25 -13.10
CA GLY A 135 -7.60 1.01 -13.25
C GLY A 135 -7.45 2.42 -12.71
N LEU A 136 -8.06 3.39 -13.39
CA LEU A 136 -8.15 4.76 -12.95
C LEU A 136 -9.53 5.30 -13.33
N SER A 137 -10.23 5.90 -12.37
CA SER A 137 -11.50 6.56 -12.62
C SER A 137 -11.60 7.86 -11.83
N VAL A 138 -12.15 8.88 -12.47
CA VAL A 138 -12.43 10.19 -11.87
C VAL A 138 -13.84 10.58 -12.29
N GLN A 139 -14.69 10.88 -11.31
CA GLN A 139 -16.05 11.36 -11.49
C GLN A 139 -16.15 12.77 -10.94
N VAL A 140 -16.79 13.65 -11.69
CA VAL A 140 -16.92 15.07 -11.35
C VAL A 140 -18.39 15.46 -11.33
N ASP A 141 -18.85 15.97 -10.19
CA ASP A 141 -20.08 16.75 -10.11
C ASP A 141 -19.69 18.23 -10.21
N GLU A 142 -19.78 18.77 -11.42
CA GLU A 142 -19.36 20.15 -11.72
C GLU A 142 -20.16 21.19 -10.93
N TRP A 143 -21.46 20.93 -10.72
CA TRP A 143 -22.36 21.85 -10.00
C TRP A 143 -22.04 21.93 -8.52
N LYS A 144 -21.66 20.81 -7.91
CA LYS A 144 -21.25 20.75 -6.49
C LYS A 144 -19.75 20.94 -6.29
N LYS A 145 -18.97 20.99 -7.39
CA LYS A 145 -17.51 21.03 -7.38
C LYS A 145 -16.92 19.89 -6.55
N ASP A 146 -17.45 18.69 -6.78
CA ASP A 146 -17.13 17.49 -6.02
C ASP A 146 -16.49 16.45 -6.95
N TYR A 147 -15.36 15.92 -6.53
CA TYR A 147 -14.52 15.02 -7.30
C TYR A 147 -14.39 13.71 -6.53
N THR A 148 -14.82 12.61 -7.13
CA THR A 148 -14.60 11.26 -6.59
C THR A 148 -13.62 10.55 -7.49
N TRP A 149 -12.60 9.93 -6.93
CA TRP A 149 -11.58 9.23 -7.71
C TRP A 149 -11.24 7.87 -7.09
N ASN A 150 -10.88 6.94 -7.96
CA ASN A 150 -10.43 5.60 -7.58
C ASN A 150 -9.28 5.17 -8.49
N LEU A 151 -8.22 4.67 -7.87
CA LEU A 151 -6.97 4.24 -8.48
C LEU A 151 -6.68 2.81 -8.03
N GLU A 152 -6.52 1.93 -9.00
CA GLU A 152 -6.24 0.51 -8.83
C GLU A 152 -4.88 0.17 -9.39
N LEU A 153 -4.12 -0.57 -8.59
CA LEU A 153 -2.70 -0.82 -8.80
C LEU A 153 -2.36 -2.25 -8.46
N GLU A 154 -1.41 -2.80 -9.21
CA GLU A 154 -0.81 -4.10 -8.91
C GLU A 154 0.70 -3.96 -8.78
N GLU A 155 1.27 -4.53 -7.72
CA GLU A 155 2.71 -4.63 -7.51
C GLU A 155 3.38 -5.41 -8.65
N LYS A 156 4.52 -4.90 -9.10
CA LYS A 156 5.25 -5.47 -10.24
C LYS A 156 6.03 -6.74 -9.94
#